data_AF-A2SCQ9-F1
#
_entry.id   AF-A2SCQ9-F1
#
_cell.length_a   1.000
_cell.length_b   1.000
_cell.length_c   1.000
_cell.angle_alpha   90.00
_cell.angle_beta   90.00
_cell.angle_gamma   90.00
#
_symmetry.space_group_name_H-M   'P 1'
#
loop_
_entity.id
_entity.type
_entity.pdbx_description
1 polymer ?
#
loop_
_entity_poly.entity_id
_entity_poly.type
_entity_poly.pdbx_seq_one_letter_code
_entity_poly.pdbx_strand_id
1 'polypeptide(L)'
;MGTDPSFSNLIQLYRTEAVERVLSVAGAPSWVSFLSMRPARMSCVRPLVPPMQPTAHPRKRPARRVMLGLLTITMAACTTAMYDGAPRPDGELATLVGDRMYLVSVDGKPVPYSGGNFATIKVLPGQRTITARLNDAGPYRTVTSNAEPPVTFSAVAGRRYAIQPQFVERQRWYPQVIDVHTGEVVGRAD
;
A
#
# COMPACT_ATOMS: atom_id res chain seq x y z
N MET A 1 24.18 -31.02 20.30
CA MET A 1 23.62 -29.68 20.08
C MET A 1 24.71 -28.83 19.44
N GLY A 2 24.76 -28.79 18.11
CA GLY A 2 25.72 -27.99 17.36
C GLY A 2 25.04 -26.70 16.93
N THR A 3 25.52 -25.56 17.41
CA THR A 3 25.13 -24.24 16.91
C THR A 3 25.86 -24.01 15.60
N ASP A 4 25.15 -24.20 14.49
CA ASP A 4 25.64 -23.88 13.15
C ASP A 4 25.66 -22.34 12.97
N PRO A 5 26.84 -21.70 12.81
CA PRO A 5 26.97 -20.25 12.79
C PRO A 5 26.39 -19.60 11.52
N SER A 6 25.94 -20.38 10.52
CA SER A 6 25.34 -19.87 9.29
C SER A 6 23.95 -19.23 9.48
N PHE A 7 23.23 -19.57 10.55
CA PHE A 7 21.88 -19.04 10.81
C PHE A 7 21.87 -17.62 11.38
N SER A 8 22.94 -17.18 12.06
CA SER A 8 22.99 -15.84 12.67
C SER A 8 23.13 -14.72 11.62
N ASN A 9 23.74 -15.00 10.46
CA ASN A 9 23.89 -14.02 9.40
C ASN A 9 22.61 -13.82 8.55
N LEU A 10 21.75 -14.84 8.46
CA LEU A 10 20.45 -14.71 7.78
C LEU A 10 19.47 -13.83 8.56
N ILE A 11 19.48 -13.89 9.90
CA ILE A 11 18.60 -13.06 10.74
C ILE A 11 19.02 -11.58 10.69
N GLN A 12 20.33 -11.30 10.60
CA GLN A 12 20.85 -9.94 10.45
C GLN A 12 20.54 -9.34 9.08
N LEU A 13 20.61 -10.12 7.98
CA LEU A 13 20.26 -9.63 6.64
C LEU A 13 18.77 -9.28 6.49
N TYR A 14 17.86 -10.02 7.15
CA TYR A 14 16.42 -9.73 7.09
C TYR A 14 15.99 -8.51 7.91
N ARG A 15 16.79 -8.08 8.90
CA ARG A 15 16.49 -6.95 9.77
C ARG A 15 16.67 -5.61 9.07
N THR A 16 17.58 -5.51 8.11
CA THR A 16 17.88 -4.28 7.36
C THR A 16 16.94 -4.09 6.16
N GLU A 17 16.53 -5.16 5.47
CA GLU A 17 15.60 -5.05 4.33
C GLU A 17 14.16 -4.68 4.72
N ALA A 18 13.72 -5.03 5.94
CA ALA A 18 12.36 -4.75 6.40
C ALA A 18 12.10 -3.24 6.58
N VAL A 19 13.12 -2.47 6.98
CA VAL A 19 13.01 -1.02 7.17
C VAL A 19 13.01 -0.28 5.82
N GLU A 20 13.83 -0.72 4.86
CA GLU A 20 13.86 -0.11 3.53
C GLU A 20 12.63 -0.43 2.68
N ARG A 21 12.02 -1.62 2.81
CA ARG A 21 10.82 -1.96 2.01
C ARG A 21 9.56 -1.24 2.49
N VAL A 22 9.41 -0.97 3.78
CA VAL A 22 8.30 -0.11 4.28
C VAL A 22 8.41 1.31 3.72
N LEU A 23 9.62 1.77 3.40
CA LEU A 23 9.88 3.06 2.72
C LEU A 23 9.77 2.96 1.18
N SER A 24 9.86 1.76 0.59
CA SER A 24 9.90 1.52 -0.86
C SER A 24 8.55 1.13 -1.51
N VAL A 25 7.43 1.03 -0.79
CA VAL A 25 6.09 0.73 -1.37
C VAL A 25 5.49 1.96 -2.12
N ALA A 26 6.30 2.60 -2.96
CA ALA A 26 5.89 3.58 -3.96
C ALA A 26 6.13 3.08 -5.40
N GLY A 27 6.50 1.80 -5.59
CA GLY A 27 6.88 1.24 -6.90
C GLY A 27 5.98 0.11 -7.39
N ALA A 28 5.04 0.46 -8.28
CA ALA A 28 4.35 -0.36 -9.30
C ALA A 28 3.46 -1.57 -8.88
N PRO A 29 2.31 -1.72 -9.58
CA PRO A 29 2.09 -2.96 -10.30
C PRO A 29 1.83 -2.78 -11.80
N SER A 30 2.37 -3.73 -12.55
CA SER A 30 2.34 -3.90 -14.00
C SER A 30 0.99 -4.41 -14.53
N TRP A 31 0.43 -3.65 -15.48
CA TRP A 31 -0.19 -4.00 -16.77
C TRP A 31 -1.02 -5.30 -17.00
N VAL A 32 -2.05 -5.08 -17.85
CA VAL A 32 -2.82 -5.99 -18.74
C VAL A 32 -3.97 -6.75 -18.06
N SER A 33 -5.25 -6.42 -18.28
CA SER A 33 -5.99 -6.77 -19.50
C SER A 33 -7.36 -6.05 -19.60
N PHE A 34 -7.89 -6.06 -20.84
CA PHE A 34 -9.25 -5.71 -21.29
C PHE A 34 -9.55 -4.27 -21.75
N LEU A 35 -9.01 -3.96 -22.93
CA LEU A 35 -9.73 -3.21 -23.96
C LEU A 35 -10.91 -4.04 -24.50
N SER A 36 -12.14 -3.57 -24.35
CA SER A 36 -13.22 -3.75 -25.32
C SER A 36 -14.45 -2.96 -24.86
N MET A 37 -14.66 -1.78 -25.45
CA MET A 37 -15.97 -1.38 -25.99
C MET A 37 -15.83 -0.05 -26.75
N ARG A 38 -16.19 -0.10 -28.03
CA ARG A 38 -16.21 0.99 -29.00
C ARG A 38 -17.28 2.03 -28.63
N PRO A 39 -17.11 3.29 -29.05
CA PRO A 39 -18.25 4.06 -29.51
C PRO A 39 -18.14 4.44 -30.99
N ALA A 40 -19.32 4.61 -31.56
CA ALA A 40 -19.63 4.59 -32.97
C ALA A 40 -19.10 5.81 -33.75
N ARG A 41 -18.87 5.55 -35.04
CA ARG A 41 -18.72 6.55 -36.11
C ARG A 41 -19.96 7.45 -36.16
N MET A 42 -19.76 8.76 -36.23
CA MET A 42 -20.68 9.65 -36.93
C MET A 42 -19.89 10.57 -37.85
N SER A 43 -20.35 10.59 -39.09
CA SER A 43 -19.77 11.20 -40.28
C SER A 43 -20.59 12.44 -40.62
N CYS A 44 -19.96 13.61 -40.74
CA CYS A 44 -20.57 14.79 -41.36
C CYS A 44 -19.55 15.52 -42.25
N VAL A 45 -19.60 15.16 -43.54
CA VAL A 45 -19.76 16.04 -44.72
C VAL A 45 -18.96 17.36 -44.78
N ARG A 46 -18.06 17.41 -45.77
CA ARG A 46 -17.41 18.61 -46.37
C ARG A 46 -18.43 19.57 -47.01
N PRO A 47 -18.05 20.84 -47.19
CA PRO A 47 -18.21 21.47 -48.50
C PRO A 47 -16.91 22.02 -49.10
N LEU A 48 -16.88 21.96 -50.43
CA LEU A 48 -15.88 22.49 -51.37
C LEU A 48 -15.85 24.03 -51.39
N VAL A 49 -14.69 24.62 -51.72
CA VAL A 49 -14.44 25.54 -52.86
C VAL A 49 -13.04 26.23 -52.68
N PRO A 50 -12.16 26.21 -53.71
CA PRO A 50 -10.90 27.01 -53.78
C PRO A 50 -11.14 28.29 -54.65
N PRO A 51 -10.15 29.10 -55.10
CA PRO A 51 -8.70 29.17 -54.87
C PRO A 51 -8.20 30.61 -54.53
N MET A 52 -6.91 30.82 -54.19
CA MET A 52 -6.12 31.99 -54.63
C MET A 52 -4.64 31.92 -54.21
N GLN A 53 -3.82 32.63 -54.99
CA GLN A 53 -2.39 32.50 -55.21
C GLN A 53 -1.46 32.86 -54.02
N PRO A 54 -0.19 32.40 -54.05
CA PRO A 54 0.81 32.72 -53.02
C PRO A 54 1.53 34.03 -53.33
N THR A 55 1.43 35.01 -52.44
CA THR A 55 2.34 36.16 -52.39
C THR A 55 3.10 36.18 -51.07
N ALA A 56 4.40 36.44 -51.20
CA ALA A 56 5.43 36.31 -50.19
C ALA A 56 5.32 37.35 -49.06
N HIS A 57 5.71 36.95 -47.83
CA HIS A 57 6.46 37.77 -46.88
C HIS A 57 7.05 36.91 -45.74
N PRO A 58 8.30 37.14 -45.31
CA PRO A 58 8.88 36.44 -44.16
C PRO A 58 8.41 37.11 -42.87
N ARG A 59 7.45 36.49 -42.16
CA ARG A 59 7.03 36.92 -40.82
C ARG A 59 7.62 36.01 -39.75
N LYS A 60 8.63 36.53 -39.06
CA LYS A 60 9.17 36.04 -37.79
C LYS A 60 8.02 35.61 -36.86
N ARG A 61 7.94 34.32 -36.50
CA ARG A 61 6.98 33.84 -35.50
C ARG A 61 7.64 33.84 -34.11
N PRO A 62 7.03 34.49 -33.11
CA PRO A 62 7.53 34.47 -31.73
C PRO A 62 7.30 33.10 -31.11
N ALA A 63 8.26 32.69 -30.28
CA ALA A 63 8.28 31.45 -29.52
C ALA A 63 6.99 31.27 -28.69
N ARG A 64 6.10 30.39 -29.15
CA ARG A 64 4.90 29.99 -28.42
C ARG A 64 5.29 28.91 -27.42
N ARG A 65 5.65 29.34 -26.21
CA ARG A 65 5.81 28.46 -25.04
C ARG A 65 4.44 27.84 -24.74
N VAL A 66 4.20 26.63 -25.24
CA VAL A 66 3.07 25.80 -24.82
C VAL A 66 3.43 25.27 -23.43
N MET A 67 2.86 25.93 -22.42
CA MET A 67 2.96 25.55 -21.02
C MET A 67 2.28 24.19 -20.85
N LEU A 68 3.10 23.13 -20.79
CA LEU A 68 2.69 21.77 -20.52
C LEU A 68 2.28 21.68 -19.04
N GLY A 69 0.98 21.79 -18.77
CA GLY A 69 0.42 21.60 -17.44
C GLY A 69 0.68 20.17 -16.96
N LEU A 70 1.65 20.03 -16.06
CA LEU A 70 2.00 18.78 -15.41
C LEU A 70 0.87 18.41 -14.43
N LEU A 71 -0.08 17.60 -14.90
CA LEU A 71 -1.12 17.00 -14.07
C LEU A 71 -0.48 15.89 -13.22
N THR A 72 0.00 16.27 -12.03
CA THR A 72 0.48 15.33 -11.01
C THR A 72 -0.70 14.59 -10.39
N ILE A 73 -1.04 13.44 -10.96
CA ILE A 73 -1.98 12.48 -10.34
C ILE A 73 -1.28 11.91 -9.11
N THR A 74 -1.56 12.47 -7.94
CA THR A 74 -1.11 11.92 -6.67
C THR A 74 -1.90 10.63 -6.38
N MET A 75 -1.20 9.50 -6.48
CA MET A 75 -1.69 8.18 -6.07
C MET A 75 -1.96 8.20 -4.56
N ALA A 76 -3.19 8.51 -4.15
CA ALA A 76 -3.61 8.43 -2.75
C ALA A 76 -3.72 6.95 -2.36
N ALA A 77 -2.76 6.46 -1.57
CA ALA A 77 -2.90 5.17 -0.90
C ALA A 77 -4.12 5.23 0.02
N CYS A 78 -5.13 4.38 -0.24
CA CYS A 78 -6.36 4.34 0.54
C CYS A 78 -6.04 4.04 2.02
N THR A 79 -6.23 5.05 2.87
CA THR A 79 -6.11 4.89 4.33
C THR A 79 -7.51 4.82 4.93
N THR A 80 -7.79 3.80 5.72
CA THR A 80 -9.12 3.58 6.34
C THR A 80 -9.09 3.99 7.81
N ALA A 81 -10.00 4.87 8.23
CA ALA A 81 -10.21 5.17 9.64
C ALA A 81 -11.11 4.11 10.29
N MET A 82 -10.63 3.47 11.36
CA MET A 82 -11.33 2.45 12.15
C MET A 82 -11.63 3.01 13.56
N TYR A 83 -12.38 4.12 13.60
CA TYR A 83 -12.90 4.71 14.83
C TYR A 83 -14.18 5.49 14.54
N ASP A 84 -15.04 5.62 15.54
CA ASP A 84 -16.27 6.40 15.43
C ASP A 84 -16.01 7.87 15.82
N GLY A 85 -16.79 8.77 15.25
CA GLY A 85 -16.77 10.21 15.59
C GLY A 85 -16.15 11.10 14.51
N ALA A 86 -15.89 12.35 14.88
CA ALA A 86 -15.34 13.34 13.96
C ALA A 86 -13.91 12.97 13.50
N PRO A 87 -13.51 13.34 12.26
CA PRO A 87 -12.14 13.16 11.80
C PRO A 87 -11.12 13.81 12.74
N ARG A 88 -10.03 13.10 13.01
CA ARG A 88 -8.93 13.58 13.85
C ARG A 88 -7.65 13.77 13.05
N PRO A 89 -6.76 14.68 13.46
CA PRO A 89 -5.46 14.82 12.83
C PRO A 89 -4.58 13.58 13.06
N ASP A 90 -3.67 13.31 12.13
CA ASP A 90 -2.86 12.08 12.13
C ASP A 90 -1.99 11.91 13.38
N GLY A 91 -1.54 13.01 13.98
CA GLY A 91 -0.77 12.99 15.23
C GLY A 91 -1.55 12.50 16.45
N GLU A 92 -2.88 12.51 16.40
CA GLU A 92 -3.76 11.99 17.46
C GLU A 92 -4.12 10.51 17.27
N LEU A 93 -3.73 9.91 16.16
CA LEU A 93 -4.11 8.57 15.76
C LEU A 93 -2.88 7.66 15.72
N ALA A 94 -3.10 6.37 15.94
CA ALA A 94 -2.11 5.35 15.63
C ALA A 94 -2.38 4.79 14.23
N THR A 95 -1.32 4.46 13.50
CA THR A 95 -1.43 3.87 12.16
C THR A 95 -1.00 2.41 12.20
N LEU A 96 -1.86 1.52 11.70
CA LEU A 96 -1.57 0.11 11.51
C LEU A 96 -1.33 -0.16 10.03
N VAL A 97 -0.31 -0.93 9.72
CA VAL A 97 0.03 -1.31 8.36
C VAL A 97 0.14 -2.82 8.27
N GLY A 98 -0.68 -3.43 7.43
CA GLY A 98 -0.50 -4.82 7.04
C GLY A 98 0.81 -4.97 6.28
N ASP A 99 1.58 -6.00 6.60
CA ASP A 99 2.75 -6.40 5.82
C ASP A 99 2.77 -7.92 5.71
N ARG A 100 2.55 -8.42 4.48
CA ARG A 100 2.41 -9.86 4.17
C ARG A 100 1.25 -10.53 4.95
N MET A 101 0.30 -9.73 5.39
CA MET A 101 -0.87 -10.15 6.14
C MET A 101 -2.10 -9.35 5.71
N TYR A 102 -3.24 -10.02 5.77
CA TYR A 102 -4.54 -9.39 5.56
C TYR A 102 -5.17 -9.09 6.91
N LEU A 103 -5.28 -7.80 7.23
CA LEU A 103 -5.95 -7.33 8.45
C LEU A 103 -7.46 -7.50 8.32
N VAL A 104 -8.07 -8.28 9.22
CA VAL A 104 -9.47 -8.71 9.14
C VAL A 104 -10.36 -7.85 10.02
N SER A 105 -9.99 -7.67 11.28
CA SER A 105 -10.76 -6.86 12.23
C SER A 105 -9.88 -6.05 13.16
N VAL A 106 -10.44 -4.95 13.66
CA VAL A 106 -9.90 -4.14 14.75
C VAL A 106 -11.00 -3.97 15.79
N ASP A 107 -10.70 -4.35 17.03
CA ASP A 107 -11.62 -4.34 18.18
C ASP A 107 -12.96 -5.04 17.87
N GLY A 108 -12.89 -6.15 17.13
CA GLY A 108 -14.04 -6.94 16.67
C GLY A 108 -14.83 -6.32 15.50
N LYS A 109 -14.50 -5.11 15.06
CA LYS A 109 -15.11 -4.48 13.88
C LYS A 109 -14.38 -4.93 12.60
N PRO A 110 -15.10 -5.40 11.56
CA PRO A 110 -14.47 -5.82 10.31
C PRO A 110 -13.85 -4.63 9.59
N VAL A 111 -12.67 -4.84 9.02
CA VAL A 111 -12.02 -3.84 8.16
C VAL A 111 -12.76 -3.81 6.82
N PRO A 112 -13.35 -2.67 6.40
CA PRO A 112 -14.22 -2.61 5.22
C PRO A 112 -13.45 -2.81 3.90
N TYR A 113 -12.18 -2.41 3.87
CA TYR A 113 -11.29 -2.64 2.73
C TYR A 113 -9.84 -2.61 3.21
N SER A 114 -9.16 -3.76 3.13
CA SER A 114 -7.76 -3.86 3.56
C SER A 114 -6.76 -3.59 2.43
N GLY A 115 -7.19 -3.29 1.19
CA GLY A 115 -6.26 -3.10 0.07
C GLY A 115 -5.32 -4.29 -0.17
N GLY A 116 -5.68 -5.50 0.31
CA GLY A 116 -4.82 -6.67 0.26
C GLY A 116 -3.83 -6.72 1.43
N ASN A 117 -2.54 -6.91 1.11
CA ASN A 117 -1.47 -7.13 2.10
C ASN A 117 -0.94 -5.87 2.77
N PHE A 118 -1.37 -4.71 2.31
CA PHE A 118 -0.78 -3.42 2.67
C PHE A 118 -1.83 -2.43 3.19
N ALA A 119 -2.86 -2.95 3.85
CA ALA A 119 -3.90 -2.16 4.50
C ALA A 119 -3.27 -1.09 5.37
N THR A 120 -3.61 0.18 5.16
CA THR A 120 -3.22 1.25 6.07
C THR A 120 -4.47 1.68 6.83
N ILE A 121 -4.46 1.46 8.15
CA ILE A 121 -5.61 1.69 9.02
C ILE A 121 -5.23 2.69 10.10
N LYS A 122 -6.12 3.66 10.37
CA LYS A 122 -5.98 4.58 11.49
C LYS A 122 -6.90 4.17 12.64
N VAL A 123 -6.36 4.09 13.84
CA VAL A 123 -7.08 3.72 15.06
C VAL A 123 -6.83 4.75 16.15
N LEU A 124 -7.72 4.81 17.13
CA LEU A 124 -7.50 5.62 18.34
C LEU A 124 -6.37 4.99 19.19
N PRO A 125 -5.62 5.79 19.96
CA PRO A 125 -4.67 5.25 20.95
C PRO A 125 -5.38 4.45 22.04
N GLY A 126 -4.62 3.66 22.80
CA GLY A 126 -5.11 2.77 23.86
C GLY A 126 -4.94 1.28 23.52
N GLN A 127 -5.48 0.41 24.37
CA GLN A 127 -5.47 -1.03 24.14
C GLN A 127 -6.31 -1.38 22.90
N ARG A 128 -5.73 -2.16 21.99
CA ARG A 128 -6.36 -2.60 20.74
C ARG A 128 -6.22 -4.10 20.58
N THR A 129 -7.25 -4.72 20.03
CA THR A 129 -7.20 -6.12 19.61
C THR A 129 -7.40 -6.18 18.11
N ILE A 130 -6.51 -6.84 17.40
CA ILE A 130 -6.65 -7.07 15.96
C ILE A 130 -6.75 -8.56 15.66
N THR A 131 -7.44 -8.91 14.58
CA THR A 131 -7.31 -10.23 13.96
C THR A 131 -6.81 -10.06 12.55
N ALA A 132 -5.92 -10.95 12.14
CA ALA A 132 -5.35 -10.90 10.81
C ALA A 132 -4.96 -12.30 10.36
N ARG A 133 -5.02 -12.52 9.05
CA ARG A 133 -4.71 -13.80 8.42
C ARG A 133 -3.46 -13.70 7.58
N LEU A 134 -2.70 -14.79 7.51
CA LEU A 134 -1.51 -14.87 6.69
C LEU A 134 -1.86 -14.73 5.21
N ASN A 135 -1.19 -13.81 4.53
CA ASN A 135 -1.24 -13.70 3.09
C ASN A 135 0.13 -13.27 2.56
N ASP A 136 1.09 -14.18 2.67
CA ASP A 136 2.45 -13.97 2.23
C ASP A 136 2.60 -14.38 0.76
N ALA A 137 2.25 -13.46 -0.15
CA ALA A 137 2.38 -13.64 -1.58
C ALA A 137 3.70 -13.01 -2.07
N GLY A 138 4.64 -13.86 -2.48
CA GLY A 138 5.90 -13.47 -3.10
C GLY A 138 6.09 -14.08 -4.49
N PRO A 139 7.09 -13.64 -5.27
CA PRO A 139 7.30 -14.08 -6.65
C PRO A 139 7.61 -15.58 -6.79
N TYR A 140 8.14 -16.21 -5.74
CA TYR A 140 8.57 -17.62 -5.76
C TYR A 140 7.76 -18.53 -4.84
N ARG A 141 6.92 -17.96 -3.96
CA ARG A 141 6.06 -18.72 -3.05
C ARG A 141 4.88 -17.87 -2.60
N THR A 142 3.75 -18.53 -2.46
CA THR A 142 2.57 -17.96 -1.79
C THR A 142 2.21 -18.85 -0.62
N VAL A 143 2.16 -18.27 0.58
CA VAL A 143 1.69 -18.95 1.79
C VAL A 143 0.51 -18.15 2.33
N THR A 144 -0.66 -18.78 2.38
CA THR A 144 -1.87 -18.18 2.93
C THR A 144 -2.45 -19.06 4.03
N SER A 145 -3.20 -18.45 4.94
CA SER A 145 -3.97 -19.14 5.97
C SER A 145 -5.30 -18.43 6.17
N ASN A 146 -6.34 -19.18 6.53
CA ASN A 146 -7.62 -18.62 7.00
C ASN A 146 -7.68 -18.51 8.53
N ALA A 147 -6.63 -18.93 9.25
CA ALA A 147 -6.57 -18.72 10.69
C ALA A 147 -6.41 -17.22 11.00
N GLU A 148 -7.19 -16.74 11.97
CA GLU A 148 -7.25 -15.34 12.37
C GLU A 148 -6.95 -15.17 13.88
N PRO A 149 -5.78 -15.64 14.36
CA PRO A 149 -5.43 -15.52 15.76
C PRO A 149 -5.42 -14.04 16.20
N PRO A 150 -6.02 -13.71 17.35
CA PRO A 150 -6.08 -12.34 17.84
C PRO A 150 -4.74 -11.88 18.42
N VAL A 151 -4.40 -10.61 18.24
CA VAL A 151 -3.27 -9.95 18.91
C VAL A 151 -3.76 -8.73 19.66
N THR A 152 -3.37 -8.63 20.93
CA THR A 152 -3.64 -7.43 21.74
C THR A 152 -2.36 -6.65 21.96
N PHE A 153 -2.42 -5.32 21.83
CA PHE A 153 -1.29 -4.42 22.06
C PHE A 153 -1.79 -3.03 22.49
N SER A 154 -0.89 -2.17 22.98
CA SER A 154 -1.22 -0.78 23.33
C SER A 154 -0.76 0.17 22.23
N ALA A 155 -1.70 0.79 21.53
CA ALA A 155 -1.43 1.76 20.49
C ALA A 155 -1.19 3.16 21.08
N VAL A 156 -0.09 3.78 20.69
CA VAL A 156 0.28 5.16 21.06
C VAL A 156 -0.01 6.12 19.90
N ALA A 157 -0.52 7.31 20.21
CA ALA A 157 -0.81 8.35 19.21
C ALA A 157 0.44 8.77 18.45
N GLY A 158 0.29 9.05 17.15
CA GLY A 158 1.38 9.42 16.24
C GLY A 158 2.34 8.28 15.89
N ARG A 159 2.17 7.07 16.46
CA ARG A 159 3.00 5.90 16.13
C ARG A 159 2.43 5.10 14.97
N ARG A 160 3.33 4.37 14.32
CA ARG A 160 3.02 3.45 13.23
C ARG A 160 3.44 2.05 13.63
N TYR A 161 2.57 1.09 13.37
CA TYR A 161 2.77 -0.31 13.70
C TYR A 161 2.68 -1.16 12.44
N ALA A 162 3.65 -2.05 12.25
CA ALA A 162 3.63 -3.06 11.20
C ALA A 162 3.06 -4.36 11.77
N ILE A 163 2.14 -4.98 11.02
CA ILE A 163 1.54 -6.26 11.37
C ILE A 163 2.15 -7.29 10.42
N GLN A 164 2.93 -8.21 10.98
CA GLN A 164 3.74 -9.14 10.22
C GLN A 164 3.56 -10.58 10.71
N PRO A 165 3.77 -11.58 9.84
CA PRO A 165 3.78 -12.97 10.27
C PRO A 165 5.16 -13.31 10.84
N GLN A 166 5.18 -13.92 12.03
CA GLN A 166 6.34 -14.60 12.57
C GLN A 166 6.22 -16.11 12.31
N PHE A 167 7.21 -16.68 11.63
CA PHE A 167 7.30 -18.12 11.41
C PHE A 167 8.14 -18.77 12.51
N VAL A 168 7.60 -19.77 13.19
CA VAL A 168 8.27 -20.41 14.35
C VAL A 168 8.81 -21.79 13.97
N GLU A 169 8.05 -22.58 13.20
CA GLU A 169 8.44 -23.91 12.71
C GLU A 169 7.76 -24.21 11.37
N ARG A 170 8.14 -25.31 10.68
CA ARG A 170 7.66 -25.80 9.37
C ARG A 170 6.17 -25.53 9.06
N GLN A 171 5.82 -24.29 8.69
CA GLN A 171 4.46 -23.76 8.40
C GLN A 171 3.62 -23.24 9.58
N ARG A 172 4.12 -23.28 10.82
CA ARG A 172 3.47 -22.59 11.94
C ARG A 172 3.85 -21.11 11.94
N TRP A 173 2.83 -20.27 12.02
CA TRP A 173 2.98 -18.82 12.02
C TRP A 173 2.07 -18.19 13.07
N TYR A 174 2.46 -17.00 13.52
CA TYR A 174 1.65 -16.16 14.39
C TYR A 174 1.77 -14.71 13.95
N PRO A 175 0.70 -13.91 14.05
CA PRO A 175 0.77 -12.48 13.85
C PRO A 175 1.55 -11.82 14.99
N GLN A 176 2.36 -10.83 14.63
CA GLN A 176 3.01 -9.93 15.58
C GLN A 176 2.83 -8.48 15.15
N VAL A 177 2.78 -7.59 16.14
CA VAL A 177 2.68 -6.14 15.98
C VAL A 177 4.01 -5.54 16.39
N ILE A 178 4.62 -4.77 15.48
CA ILE A 178 5.93 -4.16 15.66
C ILE A 178 5.77 -2.64 15.62
N ASP A 179 6.27 -1.92 16.62
CA ASP A 179 6.40 -0.45 16.51
C ASP A 179 7.49 -0.14 15.47
N VAL A 180 7.11 0.51 14.38
CA VAL A 180 8.02 0.82 13.26
C VAL A 180 9.15 1.76 13.68
N HIS A 181 8.92 2.60 14.69
CA HIS A 181 9.92 3.53 15.18
C HIS A 181 11.00 2.85 16.04
N THR A 182 10.62 1.93 16.92
CA THR A 182 11.57 1.24 17.82
C THR A 182 12.05 -0.11 17.29
N GLY A 183 11.29 -0.73 16.39
CA GLY A 183 11.50 -2.10 15.93
C GLY A 183 11.11 -3.16 16.97
N GLU A 184 10.48 -2.77 18.07
CA GLU A 184 10.09 -3.68 19.14
C GLU A 184 8.76 -4.37 18.84
N VAL A 185 8.65 -5.64 19.23
CA VAL A 185 7.39 -6.38 19.20
C VAL A 185 6.55 -5.94 20.39
N VAL A 186 5.44 -5.27 20.13
CA VAL A 186 4.51 -4.74 21.15
C VAL A 186 3.27 -5.61 21.36
N GLY A 187 3.09 -6.64 20.53
CA GLY A 187 2.05 -7.63 20.65
C GLY A 187 2.30 -8.85 19.77
N ARG A 188 1.86 -10.02 20.22
CA ARG A 188 1.96 -11.29 19.49
C ARG A 188 0.78 -12.18 19.89
N ALA A 189 0.34 -13.05 18.97
CA ALA A 189 -0.59 -14.12 19.32
C ALA A 189 0.17 -15.33 19.87
N ASP A 190 -0.40 -15.96 20.89
CA ASP A 190 0.15 -17.18 21.51
C ASP A 190 -0.17 -18.45 20.70
#